data_AF-X1DCX2-F1
#
_entry.id   AF-X1DCX2-F1
#
_cell.length_a   1.000
_cell.length_b   1.000
_cell.length_c   1.000
_cell.angle_alpha   90.00
_cell.angle_beta   90.00
_cell.angle_gamma   90.00
#
_symmetry.space_group_name_H-M   'P 1'
#
loop_
_entity.id
_entity.type
_entity.pdbx_description
1 polymer ?
#
loop_
_entity_poly.entity_id
_entity_poly.type
_entity_poly.pdbx_seq_one_letter_code
_entity_poly.pdbx_strand_id
1 'polypeptide(L)'
;VKLMYYRDDNNTPDRGIIHLERRDKKTGKIMKGRIEYDGHGKNQKTKYTFDKEDLFGYENHKDVKELLDNKAHTIDEWLATTNQIDYPIFIDQLPRYFKNPRACDIMISTIGEYGFGYEHGKTVATYPYSHDIALKKSMTVPLIIGGSLEIPSFEIPYCKTTDIVPTLLDLLGIKPHWSVVGKSLLNYK
;
A
#
# COMPACT_ATOMS: atom_id res chain seq x y z
N VAL A 1 -18.29 9.38 -0.28
CA VAL A 1 -17.18 8.62 -0.88
C VAL A 1 -16.23 9.62 -1.51
N LYS A 2 -14.92 9.53 -1.22
CA LYS A 2 -13.91 10.43 -1.79
C LYS A 2 -13.08 9.74 -2.85
N LEU A 3 -12.73 8.49 -2.60
CA LEU A 3 -11.97 7.64 -3.49
C LEU A 3 -12.75 6.37 -3.78
N MET A 4 -12.65 5.88 -5.00
CA MET A 4 -13.19 4.61 -5.46
C MET A 4 -12.11 3.87 -6.24
N TYR A 5 -12.02 2.57 -6.04
CA TYR A 5 -11.08 1.68 -6.70
C TYR A 5 -11.83 0.46 -7.21
N TYR A 6 -11.55 0.03 -8.44
CA TYR A 6 -12.17 -1.17 -9.02
C TYR A 6 -11.25 -1.82 -10.04
N ARG A 7 -11.40 -3.13 -10.21
CA ARG A 7 -10.64 -3.91 -11.19
C ARG A 7 -11.18 -3.72 -12.61
N ASP A 8 -10.29 -3.81 -13.59
CA ASP A 8 -10.68 -4.08 -14.97
C ASP A 8 -11.16 -5.53 -15.13
N ASP A 9 -11.99 -5.78 -16.13
CA ASP A 9 -12.68 -7.06 -16.38
C ASP A 9 -11.67 -8.18 -16.68
N ASN A 10 -10.58 -7.85 -17.36
CA ASN A 10 -9.59 -8.81 -17.84
C ASN A 10 -8.44 -9.06 -16.85
N ASN A 11 -8.59 -8.64 -15.60
CA ASN A 11 -7.55 -8.83 -14.58
C ASN A 11 -7.30 -10.31 -14.26
N THR A 12 -6.03 -10.67 -14.17
CA THR A 12 -5.53 -11.99 -13.75
C THR A 12 -4.73 -11.86 -12.44
N PRO A 13 -4.38 -12.96 -11.76
CA PRO A 13 -3.52 -12.90 -10.57
C PRO A 13 -2.15 -12.24 -10.80
N ASP A 14 -1.65 -12.28 -12.04
CA ASP A 14 -0.31 -11.82 -12.41
C ASP A 14 -0.32 -10.45 -13.09
N ARG A 15 -1.40 -10.06 -13.76
CA ARG A 15 -1.47 -8.76 -14.45
C ARG A 15 -2.85 -8.19 -14.52
N GLY A 16 -2.93 -6.87 -14.54
CA GLY A 16 -4.18 -6.17 -14.67
C GLY A 16 -4.08 -4.68 -14.43
N ILE A 17 -5.25 -4.05 -14.40
CA ILE A 17 -5.45 -2.63 -14.19
C ILE A 17 -6.43 -2.44 -13.04
N ILE A 18 -6.08 -1.56 -12.11
CA ILE A 18 -7.00 -1.04 -11.10
C ILE A 18 -7.32 0.40 -11.48
N HIS A 19 -8.60 0.67 -11.71
CA HIS A 19 -9.09 2.02 -11.96
C HIS A 19 -9.26 2.77 -10.64
N LEU A 20 -8.94 4.06 -10.67
CA LEU A 20 -8.99 4.96 -9.53
C LEU A 20 -9.87 6.15 -9.89
N GLU A 21 -10.77 6.51 -8.99
CA GLU A 21 -11.58 7.72 -9.11
C GLU A 21 -11.55 8.51 -7.82
N ARG A 22 -11.31 9.82 -7.91
CA ARG A 22 -11.38 10.76 -6.79
C ARG A 22 -12.36 11.87 -7.09
N ARG A 23 -13.31 12.10 -6.19
CA ARG A 23 -14.24 13.23 -6.31
C ARG A 23 -13.63 14.47 -5.65
N ASP A 24 -13.44 15.54 -6.42
CA ASP A 24 -13.05 16.83 -5.87
C ASP A 24 -14.16 17.40 -4.98
N LYS A 25 -13.79 17.93 -3.81
CA LYS A 25 -14.77 18.39 -2.82
C LYS A 25 -15.45 19.69 -3.23
N LYS A 26 -14.74 20.58 -3.93
CA LYS A 26 -15.21 21.94 -4.23
C LYS A 26 -16.05 21.97 -5.49
N THR A 27 -15.58 21.29 -6.54
CA THR A 27 -16.15 21.30 -7.89
C THR A 27 -17.04 20.09 -8.15
N GLY A 28 -16.90 19.01 -7.37
CA GLY A 28 -17.60 17.74 -7.61
C GLY A 28 -17.09 16.95 -8.81
N LYS A 29 -16.09 17.46 -9.54
CA LYS A 29 -15.46 16.82 -10.70
C LYS A 29 -14.80 15.49 -10.27
N ILE A 30 -14.88 14.49 -11.14
CA ILE A 30 -14.21 13.21 -10.95
C ILE A 30 -12.83 13.28 -11.62
N MET A 31 -11.79 13.10 -10.82
CA MET A 31 -10.43 12.86 -11.27
C MET A 31 -10.24 11.35 -11.43
N LYS A 32 -9.49 10.95 -12.46
CA LYS A 32 -9.28 9.55 -12.81
C LYS A 32 -7.80 9.22 -12.89
N GLY A 33 -7.48 8.02 -12.47
CA GLY A 33 -6.18 7.41 -12.68
C GLY A 33 -6.30 5.90 -12.72
N ARG A 34 -5.15 5.24 -12.86
CA ARG A 34 -5.07 3.79 -12.89
C ARG A 34 -3.72 3.31 -12.37
N ILE A 35 -3.74 2.10 -11.83
CA ILE A 35 -2.56 1.34 -11.48
C ILE A 35 -2.50 0.13 -12.38
N GLU A 36 -1.49 0.06 -13.23
CA GLU A 36 -1.15 -1.13 -13.99
C GLU A 36 -0.23 -1.99 -13.11
N TYR A 37 -0.47 -3.29 -13.01
CA TYR A 37 0.40 -4.22 -12.30
C TYR A 37 0.79 -5.40 -13.18
N ASP A 38 2.00 -5.90 -12.97
CA ASP A 38 2.53 -7.12 -13.58
C ASP A 38 3.37 -7.91 -12.56
N GLY A 39 3.28 -9.23 -12.60
CA GLY A 39 3.91 -10.15 -11.64
C GLY A 39 3.10 -10.38 -10.35
N HIS A 40 3.65 -11.25 -9.50
CA HIS A 40 3.03 -11.70 -8.26
C HIS A 40 4.06 -11.78 -7.12
N GLY A 41 3.58 -11.68 -5.88
CA GLY A 41 4.43 -11.78 -4.68
C GLY A 41 5.55 -10.74 -4.70
N LYS A 42 6.80 -11.21 -4.62
CA LYS A 42 8.02 -10.38 -4.65
C LYS A 42 8.35 -9.79 -6.03
N ASN A 43 7.82 -10.39 -7.09
CA ASN A 43 8.10 -9.96 -8.47
C ASN A 43 7.07 -8.95 -8.99
N GLN A 44 6.05 -8.63 -8.18
CA GLN A 44 5.04 -7.65 -8.57
C GLN A 44 5.70 -6.28 -8.74
N LYS A 45 5.40 -5.64 -9.87
CA LYS A 45 5.68 -4.24 -10.13
C LYS A 45 4.39 -3.51 -10.45
N THR A 46 4.33 -2.24 -10.10
CA THR A 46 3.17 -1.40 -10.31
C THR A 46 3.57 -0.07 -10.91
N LYS A 47 2.72 0.42 -11.80
CA LYS A 47 2.85 1.69 -12.52
C LYS A 47 1.61 2.51 -12.26
N TYR A 48 1.79 3.74 -11.78
CA TYR A 48 0.70 4.68 -11.54
C TYR A 48 0.62 5.72 -12.64
N THR A 49 -0.58 5.94 -13.18
CA THR A 49 -0.87 6.99 -14.17
C THR A 49 -2.19 7.67 -13.85
N PHE A 50 -2.34 8.93 -14.26
CA PHE A 50 -3.53 9.74 -14.03
C PHE A 50 -3.78 10.68 -15.22
N ASP A 51 -5.02 11.11 -15.40
CA ASP A 51 -5.43 11.85 -16.60
C ASP A 51 -4.94 13.30 -16.60
N LYS A 52 -5.27 14.06 -15.55
CA LYS A 52 -5.02 15.51 -15.47
C LYS A 52 -4.40 15.95 -14.15
N GLU A 53 -4.80 15.30 -13.07
CA GLU A 53 -4.47 15.69 -11.71
C GLU A 53 -4.16 14.41 -10.93
N ASP A 54 -3.08 14.42 -10.18
CA ASP A 54 -2.70 13.30 -9.32
C ASP A 54 -3.66 13.13 -8.13
N LEU A 55 -4.18 11.91 -7.99
CA LEU A 55 -5.14 11.54 -6.95
C LEU A 55 -4.52 11.45 -5.56
N PHE A 56 -3.23 11.20 -5.42
CA PHE A 56 -2.56 10.93 -4.14
C PHE A 56 -1.59 12.05 -3.70
N GLY A 57 -1.27 13.00 -4.59
CA GLY A 57 -0.47 14.19 -4.28
C GLY A 57 1.04 13.98 -4.38
N TYR A 58 1.48 12.83 -4.88
CA TYR A 58 2.86 12.49 -5.24
C TYR A 58 3.54 13.51 -6.17
N GLU A 59 2.83 14.16 -7.09
CA GLU A 59 3.41 15.21 -7.96
C GLU A 59 4.03 16.37 -7.17
N ASN A 60 3.59 16.60 -5.93
CA ASN A 60 4.07 17.67 -5.06
C ASN A 60 5.34 17.30 -4.28
N HIS A 61 5.84 16.06 -4.43
CA HIS A 61 7.00 15.54 -3.71
C HIS A 61 8.09 15.13 -4.71
N LYS A 62 9.23 15.83 -4.67
CA LYS A 62 10.32 15.65 -5.65
C LYS A 62 10.72 14.18 -5.83
N ASP A 63 10.94 13.47 -4.73
CA ASP A 63 11.46 12.09 -4.74
C ASP A 63 10.43 11.10 -5.30
N VAL A 64 9.13 11.30 -5.01
CA VAL A 64 8.07 10.42 -5.52
C VAL A 64 7.75 10.73 -6.98
N LYS A 65 7.87 12.00 -7.37
CA LYS A 65 7.64 12.45 -8.75
C LYS A 65 8.55 11.74 -9.75
N GLU A 66 9.76 11.33 -9.33
CA GLU A 66 10.67 10.55 -10.17
C GLU A 66 10.11 9.16 -10.53
N LEU A 67 9.20 8.61 -9.73
CA LEU A 67 8.49 7.35 -10.00
C LEU A 67 7.23 7.54 -10.86
N LEU A 68 6.89 8.79 -11.21
CA LEU A 68 5.80 9.12 -12.14
C LEU A 68 6.32 9.19 -13.58
N ASP A 69 7.24 8.29 -13.93
CA ASP A 69 7.98 8.28 -15.21
C ASP A 69 7.35 7.34 -16.26
N ASN A 70 6.11 6.91 -16.02
CA ASN A 70 5.36 5.96 -16.86
C ASN A 70 6.00 4.55 -16.91
N LYS A 71 6.85 4.18 -15.95
CA LYS A 71 7.39 2.82 -15.78
C LYS A 71 6.81 2.10 -14.56
N ALA A 72 7.08 0.81 -14.48
CA ALA A 72 6.65 -0.05 -13.40
C ALA A 72 7.76 -0.17 -12.34
N HIS A 73 7.40 0.05 -11.09
CA HIS A 73 8.29 0.05 -9.93
C HIS A 73 7.90 -1.04 -8.93
N THR A 74 8.88 -1.51 -8.17
CA THR A 74 8.73 -2.47 -7.10
C THR A 74 8.14 -1.82 -5.84
N ILE A 75 7.63 -2.65 -4.93
CA ILE A 75 7.17 -2.21 -3.61
C ILE A 75 8.25 -1.45 -2.81
N ASP A 76 9.52 -1.84 -2.97
CA ASP A 76 10.64 -1.22 -2.26
C ASP A 76 10.97 0.17 -2.82
N GLU A 77 10.92 0.35 -4.15
CA GLU A 77 11.06 1.67 -4.79
C GLU A 77 9.94 2.61 -4.35
N TRP A 78 8.68 2.13 -4.34
CA TRP A 78 7.56 2.92 -3.82
C TRP A 78 7.75 3.29 -2.35
N LEU A 79 8.15 2.35 -1.49
CA LEU A 79 8.34 2.62 -0.06
C LEU A 79 9.44 3.65 0.18
N ALA A 80 10.56 3.53 -0.55
CA ALA A 80 11.72 4.40 -0.37
C ALA A 80 11.39 5.89 -0.52
N THR A 81 10.42 6.23 -1.38
CA THR A 81 10.03 7.61 -1.65
C THR A 81 8.73 8.03 -0.96
N THR A 82 7.80 7.09 -0.70
CA THR A 82 6.48 7.41 -0.16
C THR A 82 6.35 7.28 1.36
N ASN A 83 7.35 6.72 2.06
CA ASN A 83 7.26 6.44 3.51
C ASN A 83 7.01 7.68 4.40
N GLN A 84 7.32 8.89 3.91
CA GLN A 84 7.12 10.13 4.67
C GLN A 84 5.84 10.90 4.35
N ILE A 85 5.04 10.45 3.38
CA ILE A 85 3.84 11.15 2.90
C ILE A 85 2.58 10.29 3.03
N ASP A 86 1.42 10.87 2.74
CA ASP A 86 0.17 10.12 2.68
C ASP A 86 0.16 9.11 1.52
N TYR A 87 -0.63 8.04 1.69
CA TYR A 87 -0.64 6.90 0.78
C TYR A 87 0.73 6.22 0.64
N PRO A 88 1.44 5.92 1.75
CA PRO A 88 2.70 5.19 1.67
C PRO A 88 2.46 3.83 1.02
N ILE A 89 3.32 3.42 0.09
CA ILE A 89 3.29 2.13 -0.65
C ILE A 89 1.95 1.76 -1.30
N PHE A 90 1.00 2.69 -1.36
CA PHE A 90 -0.39 2.37 -1.67
C PHE A 90 -0.56 1.89 -3.12
N ILE A 91 0.27 2.40 -4.03
CA ILE A 91 0.29 2.00 -5.44
C ILE A 91 0.59 0.50 -5.61
N ASP A 92 1.47 -0.06 -4.79
CA ASP A 92 1.75 -1.50 -4.82
C ASP A 92 0.72 -2.32 -4.02
N GLN A 93 0.27 -1.79 -2.88
CA GLN A 93 -0.68 -2.52 -2.02
C GLN A 93 -2.07 -2.67 -2.64
N LEU A 94 -2.57 -1.64 -3.33
CA LEU A 94 -3.95 -1.64 -3.82
C LEU A 94 -4.26 -2.82 -4.77
N PRO A 95 -3.43 -3.12 -5.79
CA PRO A 95 -3.62 -4.32 -6.61
C PRO A 95 -3.61 -5.64 -5.81
N ARG A 96 -2.83 -5.73 -4.72
CA ARG A 96 -2.76 -6.97 -3.92
C ARG A 96 -4.07 -7.29 -3.23
N TYR A 97 -4.85 -6.28 -2.85
CA TYR A 97 -6.19 -6.50 -2.30
C TYR A 97 -7.11 -7.17 -3.32
N PHE A 98 -7.14 -6.68 -4.56
CA PHE A 98 -8.01 -7.19 -5.63
C PHE A 98 -7.61 -8.57 -6.18
N LYS A 99 -6.41 -9.07 -5.85
CA LYS A 99 -5.96 -10.43 -6.21
C LYS A 99 -6.57 -11.53 -5.35
N ASN A 100 -7.14 -11.18 -4.19
CA ASN A 100 -7.78 -12.16 -3.32
C ASN A 100 -9.15 -12.56 -3.92
N PRO A 101 -9.49 -13.85 -4.07
CA PRO A 101 -10.81 -14.26 -4.56
C PRO A 101 -11.97 -13.84 -3.65
N ARG A 102 -11.69 -13.43 -2.41
CA ARG A 102 -12.66 -12.86 -1.47
C ARG A 102 -12.66 -11.33 -1.46
N ALA A 103 -11.91 -10.69 -2.36
CA ALA A 103 -11.92 -9.25 -2.50
C ALA A 103 -13.27 -8.76 -3.01
N CYS A 104 -13.58 -7.51 -2.71
CA CYS A 104 -14.69 -6.82 -3.34
C CYS A 104 -14.38 -6.47 -4.80
N ASP A 105 -15.44 -6.26 -5.59
CA ASP A 105 -15.30 -5.73 -6.96
C ASP A 105 -15.00 -4.22 -6.95
N ILE A 106 -15.55 -3.52 -5.96
CA ILE A 106 -15.41 -2.08 -5.77
C ILE A 106 -15.00 -1.81 -4.32
N MET A 107 -13.94 -1.03 -4.14
CA MET A 107 -13.51 -0.51 -2.85
C MET A 107 -13.74 0.99 -2.81
N ILE A 108 -14.30 1.48 -1.70
CA ILE A 108 -14.54 2.92 -1.47
C ILE A 108 -13.77 3.40 -0.25
N SER A 109 -13.25 4.62 -0.31
CA SER A 109 -12.62 5.27 0.84
C SER A 109 -13.26 6.62 1.14
N THR A 110 -13.50 6.85 2.44
CA THR A 110 -13.97 8.11 3.01
C THR A 110 -12.84 8.99 3.48
N ILE A 111 -11.58 8.51 3.42
CA ILE A 111 -10.39 9.19 3.92
C ILE A 111 -10.56 9.57 5.41
N GLY A 112 -11.31 8.76 6.16
CA GLY A 112 -11.54 8.96 7.59
C GLY A 112 -12.50 10.10 7.94
N GLU A 113 -13.26 10.66 6.99
CA GLU A 113 -14.32 11.63 7.31
C GLU A 113 -15.48 11.00 8.09
N TYR A 114 -15.77 9.73 7.82
CA TYR A 114 -16.79 8.94 8.50
C TYR A 114 -16.53 7.46 8.24
N GLY A 115 -16.97 6.61 9.18
CA GLY A 115 -16.93 5.16 9.06
C GLY A 115 -18.26 4.59 8.58
N PHE A 116 -18.25 3.35 8.13
CA PHE A 116 -19.45 2.54 7.97
C PHE A 116 -19.35 1.37 8.95
N GLY A 117 -20.13 1.39 10.02
CA GLY A 117 -20.21 0.27 10.96
C GLY A 117 -21.24 -0.74 10.46
N TYR A 118 -20.84 -1.97 10.21
CA TYR A 118 -21.75 -3.06 9.87
C TYR A 118 -21.33 -4.35 10.57
N GLU A 119 -22.17 -4.81 11.49
CA GLU A 119 -21.91 -6.01 12.28
C GLU A 119 -23.12 -6.94 12.21
N HIS A 120 -22.88 -8.21 11.87
CA HIS A 120 -23.91 -9.26 11.83
C HIS A 120 -25.21 -8.87 11.11
N GLY A 121 -25.09 -8.20 9.95
CA GLY A 121 -26.25 -7.82 9.15
C GLY A 121 -26.89 -6.48 9.52
N LYS A 122 -26.32 -5.75 10.50
CA LYS A 122 -26.91 -4.52 11.03
C LYS A 122 -25.93 -3.35 10.96
N THR A 123 -26.45 -2.20 10.54
CA THR A 123 -25.71 -0.94 10.66
C THR A 123 -25.55 -0.62 12.15
N VAL A 124 -24.31 -0.43 12.60
CA VAL A 124 -23.98 -0.06 13.97
C VAL A 124 -23.48 1.39 14.02
N ALA A 125 -23.49 1.97 15.22
CA ALA A 125 -23.02 3.33 15.44
C ALA A 125 -21.56 3.47 14.98
N THR A 126 -21.28 4.58 14.31
CA THR A 126 -19.92 4.93 13.90
C THR A 126 -19.09 5.34 15.11
N TYR A 127 -18.00 4.62 15.35
CA TYR A 127 -17.01 5.02 16.34
C TYR A 127 -16.23 6.25 15.85
N PRO A 128 -15.86 7.18 16.75
CA PRO A 128 -15.12 8.39 16.38
C PRO A 128 -13.69 8.11 15.91
N TYR A 129 -13.17 6.91 16.19
CA TYR A 129 -11.81 6.50 15.84
C TYR A 129 -11.85 5.23 14.99
N SER A 130 -11.12 5.25 13.87
CA SER A 130 -10.99 4.12 12.94
C SER A 130 -9.62 4.18 12.26
N HIS A 131 -9.21 3.07 11.66
CA HIS A 131 -7.98 2.92 10.87
C HIS A 131 -8.33 2.60 9.40
N ASP A 132 -7.39 2.06 8.62
CA ASP A 132 -7.61 1.58 7.23
C ASP A 132 -7.98 2.64 6.18
N ILE A 133 -7.58 3.89 6.39
CA ILE A 133 -7.89 5.01 5.47
C ILE A 133 -6.78 5.30 4.44
N ALA A 134 -5.76 4.45 4.37
CA ALA A 134 -4.59 4.59 3.50
C ALA A 134 -3.72 5.86 3.72
N LEU A 135 -4.00 6.67 4.75
CA LEU A 135 -3.16 7.82 5.10
C LEU A 135 -1.99 7.40 5.98
N LYS A 136 -0.90 8.18 5.97
CA LYS A 136 0.32 7.88 6.73
C LYS A 136 0.03 7.61 8.20
N LYS A 137 -0.84 8.45 8.80
CA LYS A 137 -1.27 8.36 10.19
C LYS A 137 -1.95 7.04 10.58
N SER A 138 -2.44 6.28 9.60
CA SER A 138 -3.12 5.00 9.82
C SER A 138 -2.34 3.80 9.28
N MET A 139 -1.27 4.04 8.53
CA MET A 139 -0.42 2.99 7.94
C MET A 139 0.95 2.85 8.63
N THR A 140 1.31 3.81 9.47
CA THR A 140 2.61 3.81 10.16
C THR A 140 2.47 3.21 11.55
N VAL A 141 3.29 2.21 11.85
CA VAL A 141 3.39 1.58 13.17
C VAL A 141 4.85 1.47 13.59
N PRO A 142 5.18 1.62 14.89
CA PRO A 142 6.54 1.43 15.38
C PRO A 142 6.93 -0.05 15.35
N LEU A 143 8.20 -0.33 15.03
CA LEU A 143 8.83 -1.65 15.17
C LEU A 143 10.08 -1.51 16.04
N ILE A 144 10.16 -2.30 17.11
CA ILE A 144 11.33 -2.41 17.97
C ILE A 144 11.63 -3.90 18.13
N ILE A 145 12.86 -4.30 17.81
CA ILE A 145 13.36 -5.66 18.04
C ILE A 145 14.52 -5.52 19.02
N GLY A 146 14.37 -6.13 20.20
CA GLY A 146 15.39 -6.12 21.26
C GLY A 146 15.62 -7.52 21.79
N GLY A 147 16.83 -7.79 22.30
CA GLY A 147 17.22 -9.11 22.80
C GLY A 147 18.67 -9.13 23.29
N SER A 148 19.34 -10.28 23.10
CA SER A 148 20.73 -10.48 23.52
C SER A 148 21.70 -9.57 22.75
N LEU A 149 22.96 -9.53 23.19
CA LEU A 149 24.05 -8.79 22.53
C LEU A 149 24.34 -9.25 21.10
N GLU A 150 23.80 -10.41 20.69
CA GLU A 150 23.92 -10.93 19.32
C GLU A 150 23.00 -10.21 18.34
N ILE A 151 21.93 -9.54 18.83
CA ILE A 151 21.08 -8.73 17.98
C ILE A 151 21.80 -7.40 17.71
N PRO A 152 22.13 -7.08 16.44
CA PRO A 152 22.81 -5.85 16.09
C PRO A 152 21.96 -4.62 16.47
N SER A 153 22.64 -3.59 17.00
CA SER A 153 22.02 -2.30 17.31
C SER A 153 22.16 -1.36 16.12
N PHE A 154 21.05 -1.03 15.47
CA PHE A 154 20.96 0.00 14.44
C PHE A 154 19.52 0.47 14.26
N GLU A 155 19.36 1.64 13.65
CA GLU A 155 18.06 2.20 13.29
C GLU A 155 17.75 1.93 11.82
N ILE A 156 16.47 1.66 11.54
CA ILE A 156 15.98 1.48 10.18
C ILE A 156 14.98 2.61 9.90
N PRO A 157 15.19 3.42 8.85
CA PRO A 157 14.35 4.60 8.60
C PRO A 157 12.91 4.21 8.23
N TYR A 158 12.73 3.06 7.58
CA TYR A 158 11.43 2.51 7.21
C TYR A 158 11.54 1.02 6.91
N CYS A 159 10.45 0.27 7.14
CA CYS A 159 10.31 -1.11 6.73
C CYS A 159 8.83 -1.45 6.46
N LYS A 160 8.58 -2.64 5.94
CA LYS A 160 7.22 -3.18 5.79
C LYS A 160 7.00 -4.22 6.88
N THR A 161 5.76 -4.38 7.32
CA THR A 161 5.39 -5.44 8.26
C THR A 161 5.72 -6.84 7.71
N THR A 162 5.73 -7.00 6.38
CA THR A 162 6.15 -8.25 5.71
C THR A 162 7.64 -8.55 5.85
N ASP A 163 8.48 -7.58 6.23
CA ASP A 163 9.91 -7.76 6.49
C ASP A 163 10.17 -8.37 7.89
N ILE A 164 9.17 -8.39 8.80
CA ILE A 164 9.32 -8.89 10.18
C ILE A 164 9.59 -10.41 10.18
N VAL A 165 8.74 -11.20 9.52
CA VAL A 165 8.88 -12.67 9.50
C VAL A 165 10.26 -13.12 8.98
N PRO A 166 10.74 -12.69 7.81
CA PRO A 166 12.06 -13.09 7.34
C PRO A 166 13.20 -12.61 8.25
N THR A 167 13.05 -11.47 8.95
CA THR A 167 14.03 -11.01 9.95
C THR A 167 14.11 -11.94 11.14
N LEU A 168 12.96 -12.36 11.68
CA LEU A 168 12.92 -13.28 12.82
C LEU A 168 13.49 -14.66 12.44
N LEU A 169 13.23 -15.15 11.23
CA LEU A 169 13.79 -16.41 10.76
C LEU A 169 15.30 -16.32 10.56
N ASP A 170 15.82 -15.19 10.04
CA ASP A 170 17.25 -14.94 9.88
C ASP A 170 17.99 -14.94 11.22
N LEU A 171 17.41 -14.30 12.26
CA LEU A 171 17.93 -14.36 13.64
C LEU A 171 17.99 -15.78 14.20
N LEU A 172 17.13 -16.69 13.74
CA LEU A 172 17.11 -18.10 14.13
C LEU A 172 17.98 -18.99 13.22
N GLY A 173 18.65 -18.43 12.21
CA GLY A 173 19.41 -19.19 11.21
C GLY A 173 18.52 -20.02 10.28
N ILE A 174 17.23 -19.69 10.16
CA ILE A 174 16.26 -20.39 9.34
C ILE A 174 16.05 -19.64 8.03
N LYS A 175 16.14 -20.34 6.90
CA LYS A 175 15.83 -19.76 5.59
C LYS A 175 14.31 -19.62 5.41
N PRO A 176 13.79 -18.43 5.07
CA PRO A 176 12.37 -18.27 4.77
C PRO A 176 11.97 -19.06 3.53
N HIS A 177 10.71 -19.48 3.47
CA HIS A 177 10.15 -20.07 2.26
C HIS A 177 10.23 -19.07 1.09
N TRP A 178 10.48 -19.55 -0.12
CA TRP A 178 10.75 -18.71 -1.31
C TRP A 178 9.61 -17.76 -1.69
N SER A 179 8.39 -18.04 -1.19
CA SER A 179 7.18 -17.24 -1.43
C SER A 179 7.05 -16.03 -0.49
N VAL A 180 7.87 -15.93 0.56
CA VAL A 180 7.89 -14.75 1.44
C VAL A 180 8.31 -13.53 0.63
N VAL A 181 7.51 -12.46 0.72
CA VAL A 181 7.71 -11.23 -0.06
C VAL A 181 8.72 -10.28 0.60
N GLY A 182 8.69 -10.18 1.93
CA GLY A 182 9.61 -9.30 2.65
C GLY A 182 11.04 -9.81 2.65
N LYS A 183 11.94 -8.96 3.12
CA LYS A 183 13.37 -9.27 3.27
C LYS A 183 13.82 -9.09 4.71
N SER A 184 14.85 -9.81 5.12
CA SER A 184 15.43 -9.63 6.46
C SER A 184 16.01 -8.23 6.60
N LEU A 185 15.64 -7.57 7.69
CA LEU A 185 16.09 -6.25 8.08
C LEU A 185 17.59 -6.22 8.46
N LEU A 186 18.17 -7.38 8.80
CA LEU A 186 19.60 -7.50 9.10
C LEU A 186 20.50 -7.27 7.88
N ASN A 187 19.92 -7.36 6.69
CA ASN A 187 20.63 -7.20 5.41
C ASN A 187 20.54 -5.77 4.84
N TYR A 188 20.00 -4.80 5.60
CA TYR A 188 19.93 -3.39 5.19
C TYR A 188 21.27 -2.62 5.35
N LYS A 189 22.39 -3.34 5.39
CA LYS A 189 23.74 -2.76 5.47
C LYS A 189 24.17 -2.11 4.16
#